data_AF-A0A2K3PGY5-F1
#
_entry.id   AF-A0A2K3PGY5-F1
#
_cell.length_a   1.000
_cell.length_b   1.000
_cell.length_c   1.000
_cell.angle_alpha   90.00
_cell.angle_beta   90.00
_cell.angle_gamma   90.00
#
_symmetry.space_group_name_H-M   'P 1'
#
loop_
_entity.id
_entity.type
_entity.pdbx_description
1 polymer ?
#
loop_
_entity_poly.entity_id
_entity_poly.type
_entity_poly.pdbx_seq_one_letter_code
_entity_poly.pdbx_strand_id
1 'polypeptide(L)'
;MIFLRQMHSAFTALHRLAQLSHFLILAPCVGEFKLNIECNHATLSGHSCHHELETARINGLLGNIDANTGDPQVGWDTDQFLVDIQEATMIMLSVIRNNGIAPGGFNFDAKLRRESTDVEDLFIAHIVGMDTMARGLRNAAKLVEDGALAELVRKRYQSFDSEIGAQIEAGKADFDLLEKKVKEWGEPKVASAKQELAEMIFQSAM
;
A
#
# COMPACT_ATOMS: atom_id res chain seq x y z
N MET A 1 -5.51 -0.55 21.28
CA MET A 1 -4.55 0.10 20.37
C MET A 1 -5.18 1.39 19.88
N ILE A 2 -4.44 2.50 19.85
CA ILE A 2 -4.97 3.79 19.40
C ILE A 2 -4.61 3.98 17.92
N PHE A 3 -5.57 4.42 17.11
CA PHE A 3 -5.35 4.69 15.68
C PHE A 3 -5.27 6.19 15.42
N LEU A 4 -4.18 6.64 14.81
CA LEU A 4 -4.00 8.02 14.36
C LEU A 4 -4.48 8.14 12.92
N ARG A 5 -5.46 9.02 12.68
CA ARG A 5 -5.92 9.38 11.34
C ARG A 5 -4.98 10.42 10.72
N GLN A 6 -4.77 10.32 9.42
CA GLN A 6 -4.14 11.40 8.65
C GLN A 6 -5.00 12.67 8.77
N MET A 7 -4.40 13.84 8.99
CA MET A 7 -5.16 15.11 9.10
C MET A 7 -4.79 16.05 7.95
N HIS A 8 -5.80 16.52 7.22
CA HIS A 8 -5.65 17.43 6.06
C HIS A 8 -6.02 18.89 6.37
N SER A 9 -5.80 19.39 7.59
CA SER A 9 -6.04 20.82 7.85
C SER A 9 -4.88 21.68 7.32
N ALA A 10 -5.20 22.86 6.78
CA ALA A 10 -4.26 23.86 6.27
C ALA A 10 -3.23 24.39 7.31
N PHE A 11 -3.21 23.83 8.53
CA PHE A 11 -2.33 24.21 9.63
C PHE A 11 -1.58 23.04 10.31
N THR A 12 -1.60 21.82 9.79
CA THR A 12 -0.93 20.65 10.41
C THR A 12 0.20 20.08 9.56
N ALA A 13 1.44 20.22 10.03
CA ALA A 13 2.71 19.92 9.36
C ALA A 13 3.03 18.43 9.05
N LEU A 14 2.02 17.56 8.93
CA LEU A 14 2.17 16.13 8.66
C LEU A 14 1.45 15.77 7.36
N HIS A 15 2.02 16.19 6.24
CA HIS A 15 1.37 16.07 4.92
C HIS A 15 1.62 14.72 4.24
N ARG A 16 2.52 13.88 4.76
CA ARG A 16 2.91 12.59 4.15
C ARG A 16 3.10 11.50 5.21
N LEU A 17 2.63 10.30 4.93
CA LEU A 17 2.73 9.18 5.88
C LEU A 17 4.14 8.69 6.13
N ALA A 18 5.06 8.86 5.18
CA ALA A 18 6.48 8.64 5.45
C ALA A 18 7.00 9.55 6.57
N GLN A 19 6.53 10.81 6.63
CA GLN A 19 6.91 11.75 7.69
C GLN A 19 6.25 11.39 9.02
N LEU A 20 4.98 10.96 8.99
CA LEU A 20 4.28 10.49 10.19
C LEU A 20 4.87 9.18 10.73
N SER A 21 5.20 8.24 9.85
CA SER A 21 5.87 6.99 10.19
C SER A 21 7.23 7.28 10.81
N HIS A 22 8.01 8.18 10.23
CA HIS A 22 9.29 8.61 10.80
C HIS A 22 9.12 9.25 12.18
N PHE A 23 8.14 10.14 12.34
CA PHE A 23 7.81 10.72 13.65
C PHE A 23 7.44 9.64 14.67
N LEU A 24 6.57 8.70 14.31
CA LEU A 24 6.11 7.63 15.19
C LEU A 24 7.20 6.62 15.54
N ILE A 25 8.18 6.39 14.65
CA ILE A 25 9.33 5.51 14.91
C ILE A 25 10.34 6.18 15.85
N LEU A 26 10.43 7.51 15.85
CA LEU A 26 11.38 8.27 16.68
C LEU A 26 10.78 8.80 17.99
N ALA A 27 9.45 8.85 18.10
CA ALA A 27 8.78 9.44 19.26
C ALA A 27 8.82 8.51 20.49
N PRO A 28 8.72 9.05 21.72
CA PRO A 28 8.62 8.25 22.94
C PRO A 28 7.39 7.32 23.02
N CYS A 29 6.40 7.49 22.15
CA CYS A 29 5.15 6.72 22.09
C CYS A 29 5.18 5.55 21.09
N VAL A 30 6.36 5.12 20.65
CA VAL A 30 6.55 3.93 19.80
C VAL A 30 5.84 2.72 20.40
N GLY A 31 4.96 2.09 19.62
CA GLY A 31 4.24 0.88 20.01
C GLY A 31 2.85 1.10 20.61
N GLU A 32 2.47 2.34 20.95
CA GLU A 32 1.12 2.64 21.46
C GLU A 32 0.12 2.97 20.34
N PHE A 33 0.63 3.42 19.19
CA PHE A 33 -0.14 3.92 18.07
C PHE A 33 0.07 3.10 16.80
N LYS A 34 -1.01 2.99 16.03
CA LYS A 34 -0.98 2.59 14.62
C LYS A 34 -1.69 3.63 13.77
N LEU A 35 -1.54 3.50 12.45
CA LEU A 35 -2.10 4.41 11.48
C LEU A 35 -3.47 3.94 11.00
N ASN A 36 -4.39 4.90 10.90
CA ASN A 36 -5.63 4.77 10.15
C ASN A 36 -5.44 5.42 8.78
N ILE A 37 -5.49 4.62 7.72
CA ILE A 37 -5.17 5.05 6.36
C ILE A 37 -6.46 5.35 5.61
N GLU A 38 -6.58 6.57 5.11
CA GLU A 38 -7.73 6.98 4.32
C GLU A 38 -7.31 7.16 2.86
N CYS A 39 -8.01 6.49 1.96
CA CYS A 39 -7.58 6.41 0.56
C CYS A 39 -7.70 7.75 -0.19
N ASN A 40 -8.68 8.61 0.12
CA ASN A 40 -8.73 9.96 -0.44
C ASN A 40 -7.58 10.84 0.10
N HIS A 41 -7.15 10.66 1.36
CA HIS A 41 -6.01 11.42 1.91
C HIS A 41 -4.69 11.00 1.27
N ALA A 42 -4.53 9.70 1.01
CA ALA A 42 -3.41 9.17 0.24
C ALA A 42 -3.26 9.89 -1.11
N THR A 43 -4.34 9.96 -1.90
CA THR A 43 -4.30 10.58 -3.23
C THR A 43 -4.09 12.09 -3.17
N LEU A 44 -4.66 12.79 -2.18
CA LEU A 44 -4.39 14.20 -1.94
C LEU A 44 -2.93 14.49 -1.57
N SER A 45 -2.23 13.51 -0.96
CA SER A 45 -0.79 13.61 -0.68
C SER A 45 0.11 13.24 -1.87
N GLY A 46 -0.48 12.85 -3.01
CA GLY A 46 0.23 12.45 -4.22
C GLY A 46 0.65 10.97 -4.24
N HIS A 47 -0.02 10.13 -3.46
CA HIS A 47 0.27 8.70 -3.33
C HIS A 47 -0.98 7.85 -3.64
N SER A 48 -0.82 6.63 -4.15
CA SER A 48 -1.96 5.70 -4.18
C SER A 48 -2.28 5.22 -2.76
N CYS A 49 -3.52 4.74 -2.53
CA CYS A 49 -3.87 4.17 -1.24
C CYS A 49 -3.02 2.92 -0.96
N HIS A 50 -2.79 2.09 -1.97
CA HIS A 50 -1.88 0.95 -1.88
C HIS A 50 -0.47 1.33 -1.39
N HIS A 51 0.11 2.43 -1.89
CA HIS A 51 1.44 2.89 -1.46
C HIS A 51 1.50 3.17 0.05
N GLU A 52 0.52 3.92 0.54
CA GLU A 52 0.43 4.30 1.96
C GLU A 52 0.22 3.07 2.85
N LEU A 53 -0.60 2.11 2.40
CA LEU A 53 -0.84 0.85 3.09
C LEU A 53 0.40 -0.05 3.16
N GLU A 54 1.09 -0.26 2.04
CA GLU A 54 2.32 -1.06 2.03
C GLU A 54 3.41 -0.40 2.89
N THR A 55 3.53 0.94 2.83
CA THR A 55 4.47 1.69 3.66
C THR A 55 4.15 1.53 5.15
N ALA A 56 2.88 1.69 5.55
CA ALA A 56 2.47 1.46 6.94
C ALA A 56 2.69 -0.01 7.36
N ARG A 57 2.42 -0.97 6.47
CA ARG A 57 2.57 -2.41 6.72
C ARG A 57 4.01 -2.80 6.99
N ILE A 58 4.95 -2.45 6.11
CA ILE A 58 6.36 -2.84 6.26
C ILE A 58 7.01 -2.24 7.50
N ASN A 59 6.48 -1.13 8.01
CA ASN A 59 6.92 -0.50 9.27
C ASN A 59 6.15 -1.01 10.51
N GLY A 60 5.21 -1.96 10.35
CA GLY A 60 4.40 -2.48 11.46
C GLY A 60 3.34 -1.51 12.00
N LEU A 61 3.07 -0.42 11.27
CA LEU A 61 2.19 0.68 11.67
C LEU A 61 0.78 0.59 11.07
N LEU A 62 0.50 -0.32 10.14
CA LEU A 62 -0.84 -0.46 9.56
C LEU A 62 -1.86 -0.93 10.62
N GLY A 63 -2.86 -0.08 10.89
CA GLY A 63 -3.84 -0.27 11.94
C GLY A 63 -5.28 -0.40 11.48
N ASN A 64 -5.78 0.57 10.70
CA ASN A 64 -7.16 0.64 10.22
C ASN A 64 -7.20 1.26 8.81
N ILE A 65 -8.30 1.06 8.08
CA ILE A 65 -8.49 1.63 6.74
C ILE A 65 -9.85 2.34 6.66
N ASP A 66 -9.83 3.59 6.22
CA ASP A 66 -11.01 4.32 5.75
C ASP A 66 -11.13 4.13 4.23
N ALA A 67 -12.07 3.26 3.83
CA ALA A 67 -12.28 2.81 2.46
C ALA A 67 -13.15 3.78 1.67
N ASN A 68 -12.54 4.89 1.25
CA ASN A 68 -13.14 5.87 0.36
C ASN A 68 -12.28 6.09 -0.88
N THR A 69 -12.64 7.05 -1.73
CA THR A 69 -11.82 7.50 -2.84
C THR A 69 -12.02 8.97 -3.10
N GLY A 70 -10.98 9.57 -3.68
CA GLY A 70 -11.02 10.91 -4.23
C GLY A 70 -11.43 10.93 -5.70
N ASP A 71 -11.40 12.13 -6.26
CA ASP A 71 -11.42 12.32 -7.70
C ASP A 71 -10.06 12.89 -8.11
N PRO A 72 -9.29 12.25 -9.01
CA PRO A 72 -7.94 12.69 -9.35
C PRO A 72 -7.88 14.05 -10.08
N GLN A 73 -9.02 14.58 -10.53
CA GLN A 73 -9.14 15.93 -11.11
C GLN A 73 -9.58 16.97 -10.07
N VAL A 74 -9.86 16.55 -8.83
CA VAL A 74 -10.38 17.37 -7.75
C VAL A 74 -9.42 17.36 -6.56
N GLY A 75 -8.75 18.48 -6.32
CA GLY A 75 -7.74 18.62 -5.26
C GLY A 75 -8.30 18.81 -3.85
N TRP A 76 -9.45 18.20 -3.52
CA TRP A 76 -10.02 18.22 -2.16
C TRP A 76 -10.71 16.90 -1.82
N ASP A 77 -11.02 16.71 -0.54
CA ASP A 77 -11.62 15.48 -0.01
C ASP A 77 -13.07 15.31 -0.49
N THR A 78 -13.32 14.32 -1.35
CA THR A 78 -14.65 14.08 -1.93
C THR A 78 -15.43 13.01 -1.18
N ASP A 79 -14.74 12.20 -0.36
CA ASP A 79 -15.28 11.11 0.46
C ASP A 79 -16.22 10.20 -0.35
N GLN A 80 -15.82 9.80 -1.56
CA GLN A 80 -16.63 8.88 -2.38
C GLN A 80 -16.44 7.45 -1.89
N PHE A 81 -17.46 6.61 -2.04
CA PHE A 81 -17.26 5.17 -1.84
C PHE A 81 -16.24 4.66 -2.87
N LEU A 82 -15.29 3.82 -2.43
CA LEU A 82 -14.34 3.19 -3.34
C LEU A 82 -15.10 2.21 -4.26
N VAL A 83 -15.05 2.46 -5.57
CA VAL A 83 -15.66 1.61 -6.60
C VAL A 83 -14.64 1.09 -7.63
N ASP A 84 -13.36 1.47 -7.48
CA ASP A 84 -12.28 0.96 -8.31
C ASP A 84 -11.81 -0.41 -7.80
N ILE A 85 -12.12 -1.45 -8.57
CA ILE A 85 -11.77 -2.84 -8.26
C ILE A 85 -10.25 -3.07 -8.31
N GLN A 86 -9.51 -2.33 -9.14
CA GLN A 86 -8.06 -2.49 -9.24
C GLN A 86 -7.39 -1.96 -7.97
N GLU A 87 -7.74 -0.74 -7.54
CA GLU A 87 -7.24 -0.18 -6.28
C GLU A 87 -7.68 -1.04 -5.09
N ALA A 88 -8.94 -1.51 -5.06
CA ALA A 88 -9.42 -2.43 -4.02
C ALA A 88 -8.62 -3.75 -3.98
N THR A 89 -8.24 -4.30 -5.13
CA THR A 89 -7.38 -5.49 -5.20
C THR A 89 -6.00 -5.19 -4.60
N MET A 90 -5.39 -4.06 -4.95
CA MET A 90 -4.09 -3.67 -4.42
C MET A 90 -4.15 -3.42 -2.90
N ILE A 91 -5.18 -2.74 -2.41
CA ILE A 91 -5.43 -2.57 -0.96
C ILE A 91 -5.50 -3.94 -0.26
N MET A 92 -6.24 -4.88 -0.83
CA MET A 92 -6.41 -6.21 -0.24
C MET A 92 -5.15 -7.07 -0.31
N LEU A 93 -4.27 -6.88 -1.31
CA LEU A 93 -2.93 -7.49 -1.31
C LEU A 93 -2.13 -7.07 -0.08
N SER A 94 -2.13 -5.77 0.26
CA SER A 94 -1.48 -5.26 1.47
C SER A 94 -2.07 -5.88 2.73
N VAL A 95 -3.39 -6.04 2.78
CA VAL A 95 -4.10 -6.64 3.94
C VAL A 95 -3.76 -8.11 4.11
N ILE A 96 -3.76 -8.90 3.03
CA ILE A 96 -3.34 -10.31 3.07
C ILE A 96 -1.89 -10.42 3.55
N ARG A 97 -0.99 -9.59 3.01
CA ARG A 97 0.44 -9.56 3.41
C ARG A 97 0.66 -9.08 4.84
N ASN A 98 -0.28 -8.30 5.40
CA ASN A 98 -0.25 -7.89 6.79
C ASN A 98 -0.82 -8.97 7.74
N ASN A 99 -1.25 -10.11 7.20
CA ASN A 99 -1.97 -11.16 7.93
C ASN A 99 -3.29 -10.65 8.53
N GLY A 100 -4.03 -9.85 7.76
CA GLY A 100 -5.28 -9.20 8.17
C GLY A 100 -5.06 -7.81 8.77
N ILE A 101 -6.12 -7.26 9.39
CA ILE A 101 -6.11 -5.89 9.92
C ILE A 101 -6.59 -5.76 11.38
N ALA A 102 -6.80 -6.88 12.07
CA ALA A 102 -7.20 -6.85 13.47
C ALA A 102 -6.15 -6.09 14.34
N PRO A 103 -6.59 -5.30 15.34
CA PRO A 103 -7.97 -5.10 15.80
C PRO A 103 -8.77 -4.03 15.02
N GLY A 104 -8.18 -3.42 13.99
CA GLY A 104 -8.91 -2.50 13.12
C GLY A 104 -9.79 -3.24 12.11
N GLY A 105 -10.26 -2.50 11.11
CA GLY A 105 -11.14 -2.99 10.07
C GLY A 105 -11.19 -2.04 8.88
N PHE A 106 -12.27 -2.16 8.13
CA PHE A 106 -12.64 -1.23 7.08
C PHE A 106 -13.79 -0.37 7.59
N ASN A 107 -13.56 0.93 7.63
CA ASN A 107 -14.58 1.93 7.88
C ASN A 107 -14.92 2.62 6.55
N PHE A 108 -16.19 2.82 6.26
CA PHE A 108 -16.61 3.62 5.11
C PHE A 108 -16.73 5.07 5.55
N ASP A 109 -15.60 5.77 5.67
CA ASP A 109 -15.58 7.24 5.81
C ASP A 109 -15.89 7.88 4.44
N ALA A 110 -17.11 7.65 3.99
CA ALA A 110 -17.61 8.03 2.69
C ALA A 110 -19.03 8.57 2.84
N LYS A 111 -19.43 9.44 1.91
CA LYS A 111 -20.74 10.08 1.90
C LYS A 111 -21.45 9.91 0.57
N LEU A 112 -22.77 9.98 0.62
CA LEU A 112 -23.59 10.14 -0.58
C LEU A 112 -23.19 11.40 -1.33
N ARG A 113 -23.42 11.40 -2.65
CA ARG A 113 -23.28 12.63 -3.43
C ARG A 113 -24.38 13.60 -3.00
N ARG A 114 -24.11 14.89 -3.11
CA ARG A 114 -25.05 15.94 -2.69
C ARG A 114 -26.44 15.79 -3.31
N GLU A 115 -26.49 15.31 -4.55
CA GLU A 115 -27.73 15.12 -5.32
C GLU A 115 -28.34 13.72 -5.15
N SER A 116 -27.66 12.79 -4.48
CA SER A 116 -28.20 11.48 -4.06
C SER A 116 -28.97 11.67 -2.76
N THR A 117 -30.26 11.95 -2.87
CA THR A 117 -31.12 12.42 -1.77
C THR A 117 -32.13 11.39 -1.31
N ASP A 118 -32.24 10.26 -2.01
CA ASP A 118 -33.18 9.21 -1.64
C ASP A 118 -32.56 8.32 -0.54
N VAL A 119 -33.40 7.86 0.38
CA VAL A 119 -32.92 7.00 1.50
C VAL A 119 -32.29 5.70 0.98
N GLU A 120 -32.76 5.19 -0.16
CA GLU A 120 -32.21 3.98 -0.79
C GLU A 120 -30.76 4.16 -1.29
N ASP A 121 -30.35 5.40 -1.59
CA ASP A 121 -28.97 5.70 -2.00
C ASP A 121 -27.96 5.31 -0.92
N LEU A 122 -28.33 5.40 0.37
CA LEU A 122 -27.50 4.94 1.48
C LEU A 122 -27.17 3.45 1.34
N PHE A 123 -28.15 2.63 0.99
CA PHE A 123 -27.95 1.20 0.82
C PHE A 123 -27.15 0.90 -0.45
N ILE A 124 -27.51 1.54 -1.56
CA ILE A 124 -26.82 1.36 -2.84
C ILE A 124 -25.32 1.68 -2.70
N ALA A 125 -24.99 2.79 -2.05
CA ALA A 125 -23.62 3.24 -1.85
C ALA A 125 -22.79 2.30 -0.96
N HIS A 126 -23.36 1.82 0.16
CA HIS A 126 -22.66 0.86 1.01
C HIS A 126 -22.51 -0.51 0.35
N ILE A 127 -23.55 -0.99 -0.35
CA ILE A 127 -23.50 -2.27 -1.08
C ILE A 127 -22.38 -2.22 -2.11
N VAL A 128 -22.28 -1.16 -2.92
CA VAL A 128 -21.22 -1.06 -3.93
C VAL A 128 -19.83 -0.94 -3.31
N GLY A 129 -19.67 -0.22 -2.20
CA GLY A 129 -18.41 -0.14 -1.48
C GLY A 129 -17.98 -1.49 -0.90
N MET A 130 -18.91 -2.19 -0.23
CA MET A 130 -18.68 -3.52 0.34
C MET A 130 -18.34 -4.55 -0.74
N ASP A 131 -19.11 -4.59 -1.83
CA ASP A 131 -18.89 -5.53 -2.94
C ASP A 131 -17.58 -5.24 -3.66
N THR A 132 -17.20 -3.98 -3.84
CA THR A 132 -15.90 -3.60 -4.43
C THR A 132 -14.76 -4.14 -3.59
N MET A 133 -14.80 -3.94 -2.28
CA MET A 133 -13.77 -4.46 -1.36
C MET A 133 -13.74 -5.99 -1.31
N ALA A 134 -14.90 -6.64 -1.29
CA ALA A 134 -15.00 -8.10 -1.31
C ALA A 134 -14.48 -8.69 -2.63
N ARG A 135 -14.76 -8.07 -3.78
CA ARG A 135 -14.19 -8.45 -5.07
C ARG A 135 -12.68 -8.27 -5.09
N GLY A 136 -12.19 -7.12 -4.61
CA GLY A 136 -10.76 -6.87 -4.45
C GLY A 136 -10.07 -7.95 -3.62
N LEU A 137 -10.69 -8.41 -2.53
CA LEU A 137 -10.16 -9.47 -1.68
C LEU A 137 -10.04 -10.81 -2.41
N ARG A 138 -11.08 -11.19 -3.18
CA ARG A 138 -11.07 -12.42 -3.97
C ARG A 138 -9.99 -12.39 -5.05
N ASN A 139 -9.84 -11.26 -5.73
CA ASN A 139 -8.84 -11.08 -6.77
C ASN A 139 -7.42 -11.10 -6.18
N ALA A 140 -7.22 -10.44 -5.04
CA ALA A 140 -5.95 -10.44 -4.31
C ALA A 140 -5.57 -11.85 -3.84
N ALA A 141 -6.53 -12.62 -3.30
CA ALA A 141 -6.31 -14.01 -2.91
C ALA A 141 -5.87 -14.86 -4.12
N LYS A 142 -6.55 -14.74 -5.27
CA LYS A 142 -6.18 -15.42 -6.51
C LYS A 142 -4.74 -15.08 -6.95
N LEU A 143 -4.34 -13.80 -6.88
CA LEU A 143 -2.98 -13.38 -7.22
C LEU A 143 -1.92 -13.95 -6.29
N VAL A 144 -2.23 -14.02 -4.99
CA VAL A 144 -1.32 -14.59 -3.97
C VAL A 144 -1.19 -16.10 -4.15
N GLU A 145 -2.29 -16.81 -4.43
CA GLU A 145 -2.31 -18.25 -4.68
C GLU A 145 -1.58 -18.62 -5.98
N ASP A 146 -1.76 -17.84 -7.04
CA ASP A 146 -1.07 -18.03 -8.33
C ASP A 146 0.45 -17.82 -8.21
N GLY A 147 0.87 -16.81 -7.42
CA GLY A 147 2.27 -16.58 -7.10
C GLY A 147 3.13 -16.03 -8.24
N ALA A 148 2.61 -15.80 -9.46
CA ALA A 148 3.43 -15.32 -10.58
C ALA A 148 4.02 -13.93 -10.32
N LEU A 149 3.27 -13.02 -9.66
CA LEU A 149 3.81 -11.71 -9.25
C LEU A 149 4.93 -11.85 -8.22
N ALA A 150 4.77 -12.75 -7.24
CA ALA A 150 5.79 -13.00 -6.23
C ALA A 150 7.05 -13.59 -6.87
N GLU A 151 6.90 -14.46 -7.85
CA GLU A 151 8.01 -15.07 -8.59
C GLU A 151 8.76 -14.04 -9.45
N LEU A 152 8.06 -13.07 -10.07
CA LEU A 152 8.71 -11.97 -10.78
C LEU A 152 9.60 -11.14 -9.84
N VAL A 153 9.11 -10.82 -8.64
CA VAL A 153 9.88 -10.11 -7.62
C VAL A 153 11.06 -10.95 -7.16
N ARG A 154 10.85 -12.24 -6.82
CA ARG A 154 11.93 -13.15 -6.39
C ARG A 154 13.05 -13.24 -7.43
N LYS A 155 12.71 -13.44 -8.71
CA LYS A 155 13.68 -13.46 -9.82
C LYS A 155 14.45 -12.15 -9.94
N ARG A 156 13.80 -11.00 -9.70
CA ARG A 156 14.45 -9.69 -9.75
C ARG A 156 15.51 -9.52 -8.66
N TYR A 157 15.27 -10.06 -7.47
CA TYR A 157 16.17 -9.94 -6.32
C TYR A 157 17.05 -11.16 -6.06
N GLN A 158 17.02 -12.19 -6.91
CA GLN A 158 17.77 -13.45 -6.72
C GLN A 158 19.29 -13.29 -6.54
N SER A 159 19.88 -12.16 -6.96
CA SER A 159 21.31 -11.90 -6.73
C SER A 159 21.64 -11.70 -5.25
N PHE A 160 20.67 -11.31 -4.42
CA PHE A 160 20.84 -11.18 -2.99
C PHE A 160 20.90 -12.55 -2.28
N ASP A 161 20.37 -13.61 -2.89
CA ASP A 161 20.51 -14.99 -2.42
C ASP A 161 21.91 -15.60 -2.70
N SER A 162 22.80 -14.86 -3.37
CA SER A 162 24.19 -15.29 -3.60
C SER A 162 25.09 -15.05 -2.40
N GLU A 163 26.28 -15.66 -2.36
CA GLU A 163 27.22 -15.50 -1.23
C GLU A 163 27.53 -14.02 -0.94
N ILE A 164 27.86 -13.23 -1.96
CA ILE A 164 28.14 -11.80 -1.82
C ILE A 164 26.87 -10.99 -1.52
N GLY A 165 25.74 -11.34 -2.12
CA GLY A 165 24.44 -10.73 -1.84
C GLY A 165 24.04 -10.85 -0.37
N ALA A 166 24.17 -12.05 0.18
CA ALA A 166 23.89 -12.33 1.59
C ALA A 166 24.86 -11.60 2.53
N GLN A 167 26.13 -11.43 2.13
CA GLN A 167 27.08 -10.61 2.91
C GLN A 167 26.69 -9.12 2.92
N ILE A 168 26.16 -8.60 1.81
CA ILE A 168 25.65 -7.22 1.72
C ILE A 168 24.43 -7.06 2.63
N GLU A 169 23.43 -7.94 2.54
CA GLU A 169 22.22 -7.85 3.38
C GLU A 169 22.52 -7.99 4.87
N ALA A 170 23.51 -8.81 5.22
CA ALA A 170 23.95 -8.99 6.60
C ALA A 170 24.84 -7.83 7.12
N GLY A 171 25.14 -6.82 6.29
CA GLY A 171 26.03 -5.71 6.66
C GLY A 171 27.49 -6.12 6.89
N LYS A 172 27.92 -7.24 6.30
CA LYS A 172 29.28 -7.79 6.42
C LYS A 172 30.20 -7.42 5.26
N ALA A 173 29.63 -6.97 4.14
CA ALA A 173 30.40 -6.47 3.00
C ALA A 173 30.72 -4.98 3.20
N ASP A 174 32.00 -4.66 3.31
CA ASP A 174 32.50 -3.28 3.37
C ASP A 174 32.84 -2.74 1.97
N PHE A 175 33.20 -1.46 1.91
CA PHE A 175 33.53 -0.81 0.63
C PHE A 175 34.79 -1.40 -0.01
N ASP A 176 35.78 -1.83 0.76
CA ASP A 176 37.01 -2.42 0.24
C ASP A 176 36.73 -3.76 -0.47
N LEU A 177 35.91 -4.62 0.12
CA LEU A 177 35.45 -5.87 -0.50
C LEU A 177 34.65 -5.60 -1.78
N LEU A 178 33.68 -4.68 -1.71
CA LEU A 178 32.80 -4.37 -2.85
C LEU A 178 33.57 -3.74 -4.02
N GLU A 179 34.52 -2.84 -3.74
CA GLU A 179 35.37 -2.24 -4.77
C GLU A 179 36.18 -3.30 -5.51
N LYS A 180 36.78 -4.24 -4.77
CA LYS A 180 37.50 -5.38 -5.36
C LYS A 180 36.58 -6.22 -6.25
N LYS A 181 35.37 -6.52 -5.80
CA LYS A 181 34.39 -7.30 -6.58
C LYS A 181 33.95 -6.60 -7.86
N VAL A 182 33.69 -5.31 -7.82
CA VAL A 182 33.32 -4.54 -9.01
C VAL A 182 34.45 -4.54 -10.05
N LYS A 183 35.72 -4.40 -9.61
CA LYS A 183 36.89 -4.50 -10.49
C LYS A 183 37.04 -5.89 -11.14
N GLU A 184 36.62 -6.97 -10.46
CA GLU A 184 36.64 -8.34 -10.98
C GLU A 184 35.52 -8.62 -11.99
N TRP A 185 34.32 -8.05 -11.80
CA TRP A 185 33.13 -8.40 -12.59
C TRP A 185 32.90 -7.54 -13.84
N GLY A 186 33.46 -6.34 -13.90
CA GLY A 186 33.23 -5.42 -15.02
C GLY A 186 31.80 -4.88 -15.06
N GLU A 187 31.32 -4.52 -16.26
CA GLU A 187 30.04 -3.83 -16.44
C GLU A 187 28.83 -4.73 -16.06
N PRO A 188 27.93 -4.28 -15.17
CA PRO A 188 26.76 -5.04 -14.80
C PRO A 188 25.75 -5.15 -15.95
N LYS A 189 25.11 -6.32 -16.06
CA LYS A 189 23.99 -6.49 -17.01
C LYS A 189 22.69 -5.98 -16.39
N VAL A 190 22.06 -5.01 -17.03
CA VAL A 190 20.75 -4.49 -16.60
C VAL A 190 19.65 -5.47 -17.01
N ALA A 191 19.01 -6.11 -16.03
CA ALA A 191 17.86 -6.99 -16.28
C ALA A 191 16.58 -6.17 -16.55
N SER A 192 15.81 -6.60 -17.55
CA SER A 192 14.48 -6.02 -17.84
C SER A 192 13.53 -6.21 -16.65
N ALA A 193 12.83 -5.14 -16.26
CA ALA A 193 11.95 -5.13 -15.09
C ALA A 193 10.59 -5.82 -15.30
N LYS A 194 10.16 -6.00 -16.55
CA LYS A 194 8.92 -6.70 -16.93
C LYS A 194 7.65 -6.07 -16.32
N GLN A 195 7.58 -4.74 -16.28
CA GLN A 195 6.45 -3.99 -15.73
C GLN A 195 5.13 -4.36 -16.42
N GLU A 196 5.09 -4.36 -17.75
CA GLU A 196 3.89 -4.63 -18.53
C GLU A 196 3.43 -6.10 -18.38
N LEU A 197 4.38 -7.02 -18.15
CA LEU A 197 4.05 -8.41 -17.82
C LEU A 197 3.43 -8.52 -16.42
N ALA A 198 3.94 -7.78 -15.44
CA ALA A 198 3.36 -7.72 -14.10
C ALA A 198 1.94 -7.14 -14.15
N GLU A 199 1.72 -6.09 -14.93
CA GLU A 199 0.39 -5.49 -15.15
C GLU A 199 -0.56 -6.47 -15.86
N MET A 200 -0.09 -7.21 -16.87
CA MET A 200 -0.90 -8.25 -17.54
C MET A 200 -1.31 -9.36 -16.55
N ILE A 201 -0.38 -9.82 -15.71
CA ILE A 201 -0.68 -10.83 -14.67
C ILE A 201 -1.71 -10.27 -13.68
N PHE A 202 -1.52 -9.04 -13.22
CA PHE A 202 -2.46 -8.38 -12.32
C PHE A 202 -3.86 -8.29 -12.92
N GLN A 203 -3.96 -7.86 -14.18
CA GLN A 203 -5.23 -7.75 -14.90
C GLN A 203 -5.91 -9.11 -15.11
N SER A 204 -5.16 -10.21 -15.24
CA SER A 204 -5.73 -11.56 -15.40
C SER A 204 -6.49 -12.07 -14.17
N ALA A 205 -6.31 -11.42 -13.02
CA ALA A 205 -7.03 -11.71 -11.80
C ALA A 205 -8.26 -10.83 -11.58
N MET A 206 -8.51 -9.84 -12.44
CA MET A 206 -9.68 -8.96 -12.37
C MET A 206 -10.95 -9.69 -12.80
#